data_AF-A0A833TTH8-F1
#
_entry.id   AF-A0A833TTH8-F1
#
_cell.length_a   1.000
_cell.length_b   1.000
_cell.length_c   1.000
_cell.angle_alpha   90.00
_cell.angle_beta   90.00
_cell.angle_gamma   90.00
#
_symmetry.space_group_name_H-M   'P 1'
#
loop_
_entity.id
_entity.type
_entity.pdbx_description
1 polymer ?
#
loop_
_entity_poly.entity_id
_entity_poly.type
_entity_poly.pdbx_seq_one_letter_code
_entity_poly.pdbx_strand_id
1 'polypeptide(L)'
;MTASHLPYTRNGLKFFTRKGGLTSPEVEEICDKAARKYANRLTKVSTMLNTPPTRVDFMSSYTKHLRDIIKERVNHPLHYDTPLKGFQVSRLTYLICFFLEMLV
;
A
#
# COMPACT_ATOMS: atom_id res chain seq x y z
N MET A 1 0.36 6.91 -7.40
CA MET A 1 1.04 8.22 -7.39
C MET A 1 0.47 9.02 -6.23
N THR A 2 1.31 9.49 -5.33
CA THR A 2 0.91 10.29 -4.16
C THR A 2 2.17 10.83 -3.47
N ALA A 3 2.10 12.07 -3.00
CA ALA A 3 3.10 12.68 -2.13
C ALA A 3 2.74 12.56 -0.64
N SER A 4 1.78 11.70 -0.31
CA SER A 4 1.27 11.49 1.03
C SER A 4 0.64 12.75 1.64
N HIS A 5 1.40 13.50 2.44
CA HIS A 5 0.95 14.68 3.21
C HIS A 5 1.56 15.99 2.70
N LEU A 6 2.41 15.93 1.66
CA LEU A 6 3.05 17.13 1.14
C LEU A 6 2.03 18.11 0.53
N PRO A 7 2.37 19.41 0.45
CA PRO A 7 1.50 20.41 -0.14
C PRO A 7 1.05 20.02 -1.54
N TYR A 8 -0.12 20.51 -1.97
CA TYR A 8 -0.74 20.17 -3.26
C TYR A 8 0.15 20.44 -4.48
N THR A 9 1.16 21.31 -4.35
CA THR A 9 2.15 21.63 -5.39
C THR A 9 3.20 20.53 -5.60
N ARG A 10 3.23 19.51 -4.74
CA ARG A 10 4.16 18.38 -4.83
C ARG A 10 3.42 17.10 -5.17
N ASN A 11 4.07 16.25 -5.98
CA ASN A 11 3.62 14.90 -6.27
C ASN A 11 4.73 13.89 -5.92
N GLY A 12 4.41 12.61 -5.93
CA GLY A 12 5.34 11.55 -5.56
C GLY A 12 4.96 10.21 -6.17
N LEU A 13 5.97 9.34 -6.24
CA LEU A 13 5.83 7.95 -6.63
C LEU A 13 6.21 7.07 -5.45
N LYS A 14 5.42 6.04 -5.22
CA LYS A 14 5.73 4.98 -4.27
C LYS A 14 5.91 3.70 -5.07
N PHE A 15 7.05 3.07 -4.91
CA PHE A 15 7.40 1.84 -5.62
C PHE A 15 7.16 0.66 -4.69
N PHE A 16 6.66 -0.43 -5.27
CA PHE A 16 6.42 -1.68 -4.56
C PHE A 16 6.81 -2.84 -5.46
N THR A 17 7.40 -3.86 -4.85
CA THR A 17 7.55 -5.19 -5.43
C THR A 17 6.49 -6.12 -4.85
N ARG A 18 6.42 -7.36 -5.33
CA ARG A 18 5.59 -8.41 -4.71
C ARG A 18 5.95 -8.67 -3.24
N LYS A 19 7.16 -8.30 -2.80
CA LYS A 19 7.63 -8.47 -1.42
C LYS A 19 7.35 -7.26 -0.53
N GLY A 20 6.83 -6.16 -1.08
CA GLY A 20 6.54 -4.93 -0.32
C GLY A 20 7.25 -3.70 -0.86
N GLY A 21 7.41 -2.70 0.00
CA GLY A 21 8.10 -1.45 -0.33
C GLY A 21 9.59 -1.64 -0.60
N LEU A 22 10.20 -0.67 -1.25
CA LEU A 22 11.65 -0.68 -1.52
C LEU A 22 12.42 -0.13 -0.33
N THR A 23 13.63 -0.66 -0.14
CA THR A 23 14.64 -0.14 0.78
C THR A 23 15.29 1.13 0.23
N SER A 24 15.90 1.94 1.10
CA SER A 24 16.59 3.17 0.66
C SER A 24 17.65 2.93 -0.43
N PRO A 25 18.53 1.90 -0.33
CA PRO A 25 19.51 1.63 -1.39
C PRO A 25 18.87 1.26 -2.74
N GLU A 26 17.76 0.51 -2.74
CA GLU A 26 17.04 0.18 -3.97
C GLU A 26 16.42 1.43 -4.61
N VAL A 27 15.95 2.37 -3.80
CA VAL A 27 15.42 3.65 -4.28
C VAL A 27 16.54 4.51 -4.87
N GLU A 28 17.70 4.60 -4.20
CA GLU A 28 18.89 5.30 -4.70
C GLU A 28 19.33 4.74 -6.06
N GLU A 29 19.38 3.41 -6.20
CA GLU A 29 19.74 2.76 -7.46
C GLU A 29 18.77 3.13 -8.60
N ILE A 30 17.47 3.18 -8.31
CA ILE A 30 16.45 3.62 -9.29
C ILE A 30 16.68 5.08 -9.69
N CYS A 31 16.93 5.96 -8.72
CA CYS A 31 17.21 7.37 -8.96
C CYS A 31 18.47 7.55 -9.83
N ASP A 32 19.55 6.84 -9.55
CA ASP A 32 20.79 6.88 -10.33
C ASP A 32 20.61 6.39 -11.77
N LYS A 33 19.85 5.30 -11.95
CA LYS A 33 19.50 4.80 -13.28
C LYS A 33 18.65 5.81 -14.05
N ALA A 34 17.67 6.44 -13.39
CA ALA A 34 16.83 7.45 -13.99
C ALA A 34 17.64 8.70 -14.39
N ALA A 35 18.52 9.18 -13.51
CA ALA A 35 19.39 10.32 -13.75
C ALA A 35 20.32 10.07 -14.95
N ARG A 36 20.95 8.89 -15.05
CA ARG A 36 21.80 8.53 -16.20
C ARG A 36 21.01 8.47 -17.51
N LYS A 37 19.81 7.89 -17.50
CA LYS A 37 18.93 7.86 -18.69
C LYS A 37 18.54 9.27 -19.14
N TYR A 38 18.24 10.14 -18.18
CA TYR A 38 17.92 11.54 -18.43
C TYR A 38 19.11 12.30 -19.03
N ALA A 39 20.29 12.19 -18.41
CA ALA A 39 21.52 12.84 -18.88
C ALA A 39 21.89 12.42 -20.31
N ASN A 40 21.74 11.14 -20.63
CA ASN A 40 22.04 10.60 -21.96
C ASN A 40 20.92 10.85 -23.00
N ARG A 41 19.85 11.57 -22.65
CA ARG A 41 18.65 11.79 -23.49
C ARG A 41 18.07 10.49 -24.06
N LEU A 42 18.24 9.37 -23.36
CA LEU A 42 17.76 8.04 -23.77
C LEU A 42 16.25 7.86 -23.50
N THR A 43 15.49 8.94 -23.47
CA THR A 43 14.04 8.95 -23.23
C THR A 43 13.25 8.54 -24.48
N LYS A 44 13.65 7.45 -25.14
CA LYS A 44 12.68 6.70 -25.95
C LYS A 44 11.86 5.84 -25.00
N VAL A 45 10.85 6.44 -24.40
CA VAL A 45 9.82 5.69 -23.68
C VAL A 45 8.98 5.02 -24.76
N SER A 46 9.23 3.74 -25.02
CA SER A 46 8.25 2.93 -25.75
C SER A 46 6.94 3.01 -24.98
N THR A 47 5.94 3.68 -25.55
CA THR A 47 4.57 3.73 -25.01
C THR A 47 3.87 2.38 -25.18
N MET A 48 4.43 1.48 -26.00
CA MET A 48 3.99 0.10 -26.08
C MET A 48 4.59 -0.69 -24.91
N LEU A 49 3.76 -0.91 -23.90
CA LEU A 49 3.96 -1.98 -22.94
C LEU A 49 3.75 -3.32 -23.68
N ASN A 50 4.72 -4.22 -23.64
CA ASN A 50 4.59 -5.58 -24.19
C ASN A 50 3.42 -6.37 -23.56
N THR A 51 2.92 -5.91 -22.42
CA THR A 51 1.74 -6.45 -21.76
C THR A 51 0.93 -5.28 -21.19
N PRO A 52 -0.30 -5.03 -21.70
CA PRO A 52 -1.13 -3.97 -21.16
C PRO A 52 -1.57 -4.30 -19.73
N PRO A 53 -1.71 -3.30 -18.85
CA PRO A 53 -2.20 -3.52 -17.50
C PRO A 53 -3.67 -3.94 -17.51
N THR A 54 -4.03 -4.85 -16.60
CA THR A 54 -5.42 -5.24 -16.38
C THR A 54 -6.07 -4.34 -15.33
N ARG A 55 -7.35 -3.99 -15.53
CA ARG A 55 -8.15 -3.34 -14.50
C ARG A 55 -8.65 -4.37 -13.50
N VAL A 56 -8.48 -4.08 -12.22
CA VAL A 56 -8.90 -4.96 -11.11
C VAL A 56 -9.60 -4.13 -10.04
N ASP A 57 -10.62 -4.71 -9.41
CA ASP A 57 -11.22 -4.13 -8.20
C ASP A 57 -10.36 -4.47 -6.99
N PHE A 58 -9.33 -3.66 -6.78
CA PHE A 58 -8.41 -3.83 -5.66
C PHE A 58 -9.06 -3.52 -4.31
N MET A 59 -10.02 -2.59 -4.27
CA MET A 59 -10.61 -2.12 -3.01
C MET A 59 -11.49 -3.19 -2.37
N SER A 60 -12.29 -3.92 -3.15
CA SER A 60 -13.11 -5.01 -2.62
C SER A 60 -12.24 -6.15 -2.07
N SER A 61 -11.17 -6.53 -2.77
CA SER A 61 -10.24 -7.56 -2.30
C SER A 61 -9.49 -7.14 -1.05
N TYR A 62 -8.98 -5.91 -1.02
CA TYR A 62 -8.24 -5.38 0.13
C TYR A 62 -9.12 -5.27 1.38
N THR A 63 -10.34 -4.74 1.24
CA THR A 63 -11.28 -4.60 2.37
C THR A 63 -11.76 -5.96 2.89
N LYS A 64 -12.04 -6.92 1.99
CA LYS A 64 -12.34 -8.31 2.38
C LYS A 64 -11.19 -8.91 3.19
N HIS A 65 -9.96 -8.81 2.68
CA HIS A 65 -8.79 -9.36 3.36
C HIS A 65 -8.60 -8.77 4.76
N LEU A 66 -8.69 -7.44 4.91
CA LEU A 66 -8.61 -6.78 6.21
C LEU A 66 -9.72 -7.23 7.16
N ARG A 67 -10.97 -7.31 6.66
CA ARG A 67 -12.11 -7.76 7.46
C ARG A 67 -11.88 -9.19 7.95
N ASP A 68 -11.43 -10.08 7.09
CA ASP A 68 -11.22 -11.48 7.43
C ASP A 68 -10.09 -11.61 8.48
N ILE A 69 -8.98 -10.86 8.33
CA ILE A 69 -7.94 -10.75 9.38
C ILE A 69 -8.53 -10.28 10.72
N ILE A 70 -9.32 -9.21 10.72
CA ILE A 70 -9.91 -8.67 11.96
C ILE A 70 -10.82 -9.70 12.63
N LYS A 71 -11.66 -10.39 11.86
CA LYS A 71 -12.55 -11.43 12.38
C LYS A 71 -11.77 -12.59 12.99
N GLU A 72 -10.75 -13.08 12.29
CA GLU A 72 -9.89 -14.18 12.76
C GLU A 72 -9.09 -13.81 14.01
N ARG A 73 -8.53 -12.60 14.06
CA ARG A 73 -7.69 -12.16 15.18
C ARG A 73 -8.51 -11.78 16.41
N VAL A 74 -9.70 -11.21 16.25
CA VAL A 74 -10.60 -10.91 17.39
C VAL A 74 -11.29 -12.19 17.88
N ASN A 75 -11.70 -13.07 16.95
CA ASN A 75 -12.34 -14.35 17.24
C ASN A 75 -13.46 -14.27 18.30
N HIS A 76 -14.35 -13.28 18.16
CA HIS A 76 -15.37 -13.01 19.18
C HIS A 76 -16.37 -14.17 19.27
N PRO A 77 -16.61 -14.78 20.45
CA PRO A 77 -17.37 -16.02 20.58
C PRO A 77 -18.84 -15.90 20.14
N LEU A 78 -19.44 -14.72 20.27
CA LEU A 78 -20.86 -14.46 19.93
C LEU A 78 -21.06 -13.50 18.75
N HIS A 79 -20.01 -12.80 18.31
CA HIS A 79 -20.10 -11.69 17.35
C HIS A 79 -18.98 -11.77 16.32
N TYR A 80 -18.72 -12.98 15.82
CA TYR A 80 -17.63 -13.23 14.88
C TYR A 80 -17.72 -12.37 13.61
N ASP A 81 -18.92 -12.15 13.07
CA ASP A 81 -19.13 -11.31 11.88
C ASP A 81 -19.19 -9.80 12.17
N THR A 82 -19.39 -9.43 13.44
CA THR A 82 -19.44 -8.03 13.87
C THR A 82 -18.52 -7.81 15.07
N PRO A 83 -17.22 -8.14 14.96
CA PRO A 83 -16.30 -8.18 16.11
C PRO A 83 -16.09 -6.80 16.74
N LEU A 84 -16.43 -5.74 16.00
CA LEU A 84 -16.29 -4.34 16.41
C LEU A 84 -17.62 -3.72 16.85
N LYS A 85 -18.70 -4.50 16.97
CA LYS A 85 -20.01 -4.01 17.42
C LYS A 85 -19.89 -3.40 18.83
N GLY A 86 -20.33 -2.15 18.99
CA GLY A 86 -20.28 -1.44 20.27
C GLY A 86 -18.96 -0.69 20.55
N PHE A 87 -17.94 -0.83 19.71
CA PHE A 87 -16.72 -0.02 19.81
C PHE A 87 -16.94 1.36 19.18
N GLN A 88 -16.57 2.42 19.92
CA GLN A 88 -16.49 3.78 19.37
C GLN A 88 -15.25 3.93 18.49
N VAL A 89 -15.36 4.66 17.38
CA VAL A 89 -14.27 4.83 16.38
C VAL A 89 -12.95 5.32 17.02
N SER A 90 -13.01 6.13 18.07
CA SER A 90 -11.84 6.60 18.83
C SER A 90 -11.13 5.54 19.68
N ARG A 91 -11.82 4.44 20.02
CA ARG A 91 -11.23 3.28 20.72
C ARG A 91 -10.77 2.19 19.76
N LEU A 92 -11.23 2.21 18.51
CA LEU A 92 -10.79 1.28 17.47
C LEU A 92 -9.35 1.53 17.03
N THR A 93 -8.86 2.77 17.04
CA THR A 93 -7.46 3.09 16.67
C THR A 93 -6.45 2.36 17.56
N TYR A 94 -6.68 2.31 18.87
CA TYR A 94 -5.81 1.59 19.79
C TYR A 94 -5.89 0.07 19.61
N LEU A 95 -7.09 -0.46 19.39
CA LEU A 95 -7.28 -1.90 19.17
C LEU A 95 -6.63 -2.34 17.84
N ILE A 96 -6.81 -1.56 16.77
CA ILE A 96 -6.20 -1.82 15.46
C ILE A 96 -4.68 -1.68 15.52
N CYS A 97 -4.13 -0.66 16.21
CA CYS A 97 -2.69 -0.54 16.44
C CYS A 97 -2.13 -1.74 17.23
N PHE A 98 -2.81 -2.16 18.30
CA PHE A 98 -2.39 -3.32 19.09
C PHE A 98 -2.41 -4.62 18.28
N PHE A 99 -3.41 -4.80 17.39
CA PHE A 99 -3.45 -5.94 16.47
C PHE A 99 -2.44 -5.84 15.32
N LEU A 100 -2.08 -4.64 14.86
CA LEU A 100 -1.04 -4.44 13.83
C LEU A 100 0.38 -4.63 14.37
N GLU A 101 0.66 -4.28 15.62
CA GLU A 101 1.98 -4.53 16.24
C GLU A 101 2.24 -6.04 16.45
N MET A 102 1.20 -6.86 16.64
CA MET A 102 1.33 -8.32 16.64
C MET A 102 1.48 -8.94 15.22
N LEU A 103 1.60 -8.12 14.18
CA LEU A 103 1.63 -8.53 12.77
C LEU A 103 2.98 -8.21 12.09
N VAL A 104 3.92 -7.58 12.80
CA VAL A 104 5.32 -7.35 12.36
C VAL A 104 6.27 -8.17 13.23
#